data_AF-B9Y5N2-F1
#
_entry.id   AF-B9Y5N2-F1
#
_cell.length_a   1.000
_cell.length_b   1.000
_cell.length_c   1.000
_cell.angle_alpha   90.00
_cell.angle_beta   90.00
_cell.angle_gamma   90.00
#
_symmetry.space_group_name_H-M   'P 1'
#
loop_
_entity.id
_entity.type
_entity.pdbx_description
1 polymer ?
#
loop_
_entity_poly.entity_id
_entity_poly.type
_entity_poly.pdbx_seq_one_letter_code
_entity_poly.pdbx_strand_id
1 'polypeptide(L)'
;MSPRGDFFMSLLITIVCFAISAGMLISLLTLLKRSKKMKKLIACVDQIGDEARFFPAIDQFIDSIQDPEFAAKGEILKLWGLIKYQKELPEIEACLQRMDLSKIIIDPKHRRRNKIGLNEDSFYYLCFACSFKAYSQNNTELLNRLHEKVLEKEDYFQDQLFYQLYTASWNWYTKQGDRGEAVFLDLAQGLIRKMKCSRQMLDIYRNIAAAFLAGIAQERNDAELAQRVEKPVSSWAATEMGGNILRDLGIHEVSQLQSWSKPEDAEEEKPEE
;
A
#
# COMPACT_ATOMS: atom_id res chain seq x y z
N MET A 1 36.38 -51.22 -11.76
CA MET A 1 35.85 -49.91 -11.32
C MET A 1 36.83 -49.33 -10.32
N SER A 2 37.39 -48.14 -10.56
CA SER A 2 38.54 -47.63 -9.81
C SER A 2 38.08 -46.93 -8.52
N PRO A 3 38.49 -47.41 -7.33
CA PRO A 3 38.04 -46.88 -6.02
C PRO A 3 38.45 -45.42 -5.77
N ARG A 4 39.33 -44.85 -6.60
CA ARG A 4 39.72 -43.44 -6.54
C ARG A 4 38.63 -42.51 -7.13
N GLY A 5 37.88 -42.94 -8.13
CA GLY A 5 36.83 -42.11 -8.75
C GLY A 5 35.66 -41.82 -7.80
N ASP A 6 35.24 -42.83 -7.04
CA ASP A 6 34.12 -42.72 -6.11
C ASP A 6 34.47 -41.84 -4.89
N PHE A 7 35.73 -41.87 -4.44
CA PHE A 7 36.21 -41.02 -3.35
C PHE A 7 36.25 -39.54 -3.74
N PHE A 8 36.74 -39.22 -4.95
CA PHE A 8 36.75 -37.84 -5.45
C PHE A 8 35.33 -37.30 -5.68
N MET A 9 34.41 -38.12 -6.21
CA MET A 9 33.01 -37.74 -6.38
C MET A 9 32.29 -37.52 -5.05
N SER A 10 32.51 -38.39 -4.06
CA SER A 10 31.96 -38.24 -2.71
C SER A 10 32.47 -36.97 -2.01
N LEU A 11 33.76 -36.66 -2.14
CA LEU A 11 34.36 -35.44 -1.61
C LEU A 11 33.77 -34.18 -2.26
N LEU A 12 33.59 -34.19 -3.60
CA LEU A 12 32.98 -33.09 -4.34
C LEU A 12 31.53 -32.84 -3.93
N ILE A 13 30.74 -33.90 -3.80
CA ILE A 13 29.35 -33.84 -3.32
C ILE A 13 29.29 -33.25 -1.90
N THR A 14 30.20 -33.69 -1.02
CA THR A 14 30.26 -33.20 0.37
C THR A 14 30.59 -31.71 0.43
N ILE A 15 31.54 -31.23 -0.38
CA ILE A 15 31.89 -29.80 -0.47
C ILE A 15 30.70 -28.97 -0.98
N VAL A 16 29.99 -29.46 -2.00
CA VAL A 16 28.79 -28.80 -2.54
C VAL A 16 27.68 -28.74 -1.49
N CYS A 17 27.41 -29.84 -0.77
CA CYS A 17 26.42 -29.87 0.30
C CYS A 17 26.77 -28.91 1.44
N PHE A 18 28.05 -28.78 1.81
CA PHE A 18 28.50 -27.84 2.82
C PHE A 18 28.32 -26.38 2.35
N ALA A 19 28.65 -26.08 1.09
CA ALA A 19 28.43 -24.74 0.51
C ALA A 19 26.95 -24.37 0.46
N ILE A 20 26.06 -25.30 0.09
CA ILE A 20 24.60 -25.09 0.12
C ILE A 20 24.12 -24.85 1.55
N SER A 21 24.56 -25.67 2.51
CA SER A 21 24.16 -25.55 3.91
C SER A 21 24.63 -24.22 4.54
N ALA A 22 25.86 -23.80 4.25
CA ALA A 22 26.38 -22.50 4.66
C ALA A 22 25.60 -21.34 4.02
N GLY A 23 25.25 -21.46 2.73
CA GLY A 23 24.39 -20.50 2.04
C GLY A 23 23.00 -20.38 2.66
N MET A 24 22.37 -21.51 3.00
CA MET A 24 21.08 -21.54 3.70
C MET A 24 21.16 -20.92 5.09
N LEU A 25 22.23 -21.20 5.85
CA LEU A 25 22.44 -20.60 7.17
C LEU A 25 22.61 -19.08 7.08
N ILE A 26 23.40 -18.58 6.12
CA ILE A 26 23.55 -17.14 5.88
C ILE A 26 22.20 -16.52 5.50
N SER A 27 21.42 -17.19 4.64
CA SER A 27 20.06 -16.75 4.26
C SER A 27 19.11 -16.70 5.46
N LEU A 28 19.16 -17.70 6.35
CA LEU A 28 18.35 -17.71 7.57
C LEU A 28 18.73 -16.55 8.50
N LEU A 29 20.02 -16.32 8.71
CA LEU A 29 20.51 -15.23 9.55
C LEU A 29 20.15 -13.85 8.99
N THR A 30 20.18 -13.66 7.66
CA THR A 30 19.75 -12.39 7.04
C THR A 30 18.25 -12.18 7.17
N LEU A 31 17.43 -13.23 6.99
CA LEU A 31 15.98 -13.18 7.22
C LEU A 31 15.64 -12.85 8.68
N LEU A 32 16.34 -13.46 9.65
CA LEU A 32 16.14 -13.16 11.07
C LEU A 32 16.51 -11.72 11.41
N LYS A 33 17.63 -11.20 10.89
CA LYS A 33 18.02 -9.79 11.07
C LYS A 33 16.99 -8.83 10.47
N ARG A 34 16.50 -9.12 9.25
CA ARG A 34 15.44 -8.33 8.60
C ARG A 34 14.14 -8.38 9.42
N SER A 35 13.74 -9.56 9.89
CA SER A 35 12.55 -9.75 10.72
C SER A 35 12.62 -8.93 12.03
N LYS A 36 13.78 -8.92 12.71
CA LYS A 36 13.97 -8.12 13.93
C LYS A 36 13.80 -6.62 13.66
N LYS A 37 14.34 -6.12 12.55
CA LYS A 37 14.19 -4.71 12.15
C LYS A 37 12.73 -4.39 11.81
N MET A 38 12.05 -5.28 11.10
CA MET A 38 10.63 -5.13 10.79
C MET A 38 9.76 -5.09 12.05
N LYS A 39 10.03 -5.95 13.04
CA LYS A 39 9.32 -5.91 14.34
C LYS A 39 9.47 -4.56 15.04
N LYS A 40 10.66 -3.95 15.02
CA LYS A 40 10.88 -2.61 15.58
C LYS A 40 10.08 -1.54 14.84
N LEU A 41 10.02 -1.63 13.51
CA LEU A 41 9.25 -0.72 12.67
C LEU A 41 7.74 -0.85 12.96
N ILE A 42 7.23 -2.09 13.05
CA ILE A 42 5.83 -2.36 13.42
C ILE A 42 5.51 -1.78 14.80
N ALA A 43 6.40 -1.92 15.78
CA ALA A 43 6.20 -1.32 17.10
C ALA A 43 6.11 0.22 17.08
N CYS A 44 6.66 0.88 16.06
CA CYS A 44 6.45 2.32 15.85
C CYS A 44 5.06 2.58 15.24
N VAL A 45 4.62 1.75 14.28
CA VAL A 45 3.27 1.83 13.69
C VAL A 45 2.19 1.64 14.75
N ASP A 46 2.37 0.72 15.69
CA ASP A 46 1.42 0.48 16.78
C ASP A 46 1.20 1.73 17.68
N GLN A 47 2.14 2.68 17.65
CA GLN A 47 2.05 3.94 18.38
C GLN A 47 1.42 5.08 17.58
N ILE A 48 1.06 4.86 16.30
CA ILE A 48 0.52 5.91 15.43
C ILE A 48 -0.77 6.53 15.97
N GLY A 49 -1.48 5.88 16.89
CA GLY A 49 -2.67 6.44 17.55
C GLY A 49 -2.37 7.55 18.56
N ASP A 50 -1.11 7.71 18.99
CA ASP A 50 -0.68 8.72 19.97
C ASP A 50 0.51 9.51 19.42
N GLU A 51 0.25 10.76 19.04
CA GLU A 51 1.23 11.68 18.43
C GLU A 51 2.50 11.83 19.27
N ALA A 52 2.34 11.99 20.59
CA ALA A 52 3.42 12.27 21.52
C ALA A 52 4.34 11.05 21.73
N ARG A 53 3.84 9.83 21.43
CA ARG A 53 4.65 8.61 21.45
C ARG A 53 5.22 8.27 20.08
N PHE A 54 4.43 8.47 19.03
CA PHE A 54 4.79 8.11 17.66
C PHE A 54 6.05 8.84 17.17
N PHE A 55 6.07 10.18 17.22
CA PHE A 55 7.18 10.94 16.65
C PHE A 55 8.53 10.66 17.33
N PRO A 56 8.64 10.66 18.67
CA PRO A 56 9.88 10.25 19.33
C PRO A 56 10.31 8.81 18.99
N ALA A 57 9.36 7.88 18.89
CA ALA A 57 9.67 6.49 18.57
C ALA A 57 10.19 6.31 17.15
N ILE A 58 9.56 6.94 16.15
CA ILE A 58 10.00 6.84 14.75
C ILE A 58 11.30 7.58 14.51
N ASP A 59 11.52 8.73 15.16
CA ASP A 59 12.77 9.48 15.06
C ASP A 59 13.92 8.70 15.68
N GLN A 60 13.74 8.14 16.88
CA GLN A 60 14.72 7.26 17.50
C GLN A 60 15.02 6.03 16.62
N PHE A 61 14.01 5.47 15.96
CA PHE A 61 14.20 4.36 15.04
C PHE A 61 15.08 4.76 13.85
N ILE A 62 14.77 5.89 13.19
CA ILE A 62 15.51 6.41 12.03
C ILE A 62 16.96 6.73 12.43
N ASP A 63 17.18 7.40 13.56
CA ASP A 63 18.51 7.82 14.00
C ASP A 63 19.40 6.64 14.43
N SER A 64 18.80 5.56 14.94
CA SER A 64 19.54 4.39 15.44
C SER A 64 19.76 3.29 14.39
N ILE A 65 19.04 3.31 13.27
CA ILE A 65 19.09 2.23 12.28
C ILE A 65 20.20 2.48 11.25
N GLN A 66 21.22 1.62 11.24
CA GLN A 66 22.30 1.69 10.25
C GLN A 66 21.92 1.19 8.85
N ASP A 67 20.76 0.54 8.71
CA ASP A 67 20.31 -0.04 7.44
C ASP A 67 19.55 1.00 6.62
N PRO A 68 20.08 1.47 5.47
CA PRO A 68 19.45 2.53 4.68
C PRO A 68 18.07 2.15 4.15
N GLU A 69 17.81 0.85 3.91
CA GLU A 69 16.50 0.37 3.49
C GLU A 69 15.46 0.64 4.58
N PHE A 70 15.79 0.31 5.84
CA PHE A 70 14.89 0.52 6.97
C PHE A 70 14.80 1.98 7.40
N ALA A 71 15.87 2.77 7.27
CA ALA A 71 15.80 4.22 7.48
C ALA A 71 14.79 4.87 6.51
N ALA A 72 14.84 4.52 5.23
CA ALA A 72 13.88 5.00 4.23
C ALA A 72 12.44 4.54 4.51
N LYS A 73 12.24 3.29 4.96
CA LYS A 73 10.92 2.82 5.44
C LYS A 73 10.42 3.67 6.63
N GLY A 74 11.31 4.01 7.55
CA GLY A 74 11.01 4.86 8.70
C GLY A 74 10.56 6.27 8.27
N GLU A 75 11.27 6.90 7.34
CA GLU A 75 10.90 8.21 6.79
C GLU A 75 9.52 8.19 6.09
N ILE A 76 9.17 7.10 5.39
CA ILE A 76 7.81 6.95 4.80
C ILE A 76 6.73 6.87 5.88
N LEU A 77 6.98 6.16 6.98
CA LEU A 77 6.03 6.12 8.09
C LEU A 77 5.95 7.44 8.84
N LYS A 78 7.08 8.13 9.01
CA LYS A 78 7.12 9.49 9.57
C LYS A 78 6.29 10.44 8.71
N LEU A 79 6.45 10.40 7.38
CA LEU A 79 5.63 11.16 6.43
C LEU A 79 4.15 10.90 6.65
N TRP A 80 3.73 9.62 6.74
CA TRP A 80 2.34 9.29 7.01
C TRP A 80 1.84 9.88 8.34
N GLY A 81 2.65 9.83 9.40
CA GLY A 81 2.33 10.46 10.68
C GLY A 81 2.21 11.99 10.58
N LEU A 82 3.13 12.67 9.90
CA LEU A 82 3.06 14.12 9.68
C LEU A 82 1.75 14.51 8.99
N ILE A 83 1.32 13.75 7.97
CA ILE A 83 0.06 13.99 7.26
C ILE A 83 -1.15 13.66 8.14
N LYS A 84 -1.14 12.52 8.85
CA LYS A 84 -2.22 12.11 9.75
C LYS A 84 -2.50 13.16 10.82
N TYR A 85 -1.45 13.73 11.40
CA TYR A 85 -1.50 14.76 12.44
C TYR A 85 -1.53 16.19 11.90
N GLN A 86 -1.71 16.37 10.59
CA GLN A 86 -1.87 17.68 9.95
C GLN A 86 -0.73 18.65 10.30
N LYS A 87 0.51 18.16 10.27
CA LYS A 87 1.70 18.99 10.47
C LYS A 87 1.89 19.95 9.31
N GLU A 88 2.64 21.02 9.58
CA GLU A 88 2.89 22.09 8.63
C GLU A 88 3.58 21.57 7.36
N LEU A 89 3.19 22.13 6.20
CA LEU A 89 3.71 21.70 4.90
C LEU A 89 5.25 21.72 4.81
N PRO A 90 5.98 22.71 5.36
CA PRO A 90 7.44 22.70 5.35
C PRO A 90 8.07 21.49 6.06
N GLU A 91 7.45 20.99 7.15
CA GLU A 91 7.94 19.79 7.84
C GLU A 91 7.75 18.54 6.97
N ILE A 92 6.62 18.46 6.28
CA ILE A 92 6.30 17.41 5.33
C ILE A 92 7.27 17.44 4.14
N GLU A 93 7.50 18.62 3.55
CA GLU A 93 8.43 18.79 2.44
C GLU A 93 9.87 18.41 2.83
N ALA A 94 10.32 18.80 4.02
CA ALA A 94 11.61 18.37 4.54
C ALA A 94 11.71 16.85 4.67
N CYS A 95 10.63 16.18 5.08
CA CYS A 95 10.56 14.71 5.13
C CYS A 95 10.63 14.09 3.72
N LEU A 96 9.88 14.63 2.75
CA LEU A 96 9.90 14.19 1.35
C LEU A 96 11.28 14.34 0.71
N GLN A 97 12.01 15.41 1.02
CA GLN A 97 13.36 15.65 0.51
C GLN A 97 14.40 14.66 1.07
N ARG A 98 14.31 14.30 2.36
CA ARG A 98 15.20 13.30 2.98
C ARG A 98 14.97 11.88 2.44
N MET A 99 13.76 11.59 1.98
CA MET A 99 13.36 10.27 1.51
C MET A 99 14.05 9.91 0.18
N ASP A 100 14.94 8.91 0.20
CA ASP A 100 15.53 8.32 -0.99
C ASP A 100 14.87 6.96 -1.33
N LEU A 101 13.91 6.98 -2.25
CA LEU A 101 13.21 5.78 -2.72
C LEU A 101 14.14 4.72 -3.32
N SER A 102 15.33 5.12 -3.81
CA SER A 102 16.31 4.19 -4.37
C SER A 102 16.76 3.14 -3.33
N LYS A 103 16.72 3.48 -2.02
CA LYS A 103 17.09 2.56 -0.93
C LYS A 103 16.13 1.38 -0.76
N ILE A 104 14.87 1.55 -1.15
CA ILE A 104 13.84 0.50 -1.07
C ILE A 104 13.53 -0.15 -2.43
N ILE A 105 13.99 0.46 -3.53
CA ILE A 105 13.83 -0.08 -4.89
C ILE A 105 15.03 -0.91 -5.32
N ILE A 106 16.26 -0.38 -5.16
CA ILE A 106 17.46 -0.96 -5.79
C ILE A 106 18.16 -1.90 -4.81
N ASP A 107 18.49 -3.10 -5.26
CA ASP A 107 19.40 -3.97 -4.50
C ASP A 107 20.86 -3.53 -4.74
N PRO A 108 21.58 -3.01 -3.73
CA PRO A 108 22.97 -2.60 -3.91
C PRO A 108 23.89 -3.78 -4.25
N LYS A 109 23.54 -5.01 -3.85
CA LYS A 109 24.33 -6.23 -4.12
C LYS A 109 24.03 -6.81 -5.50
N HIS A 110 22.82 -6.56 -6.01
CA HIS A 110 22.35 -7.12 -7.28
C HIS A 110 21.59 -6.07 -8.08
N ARG A 111 22.30 -5.14 -8.72
CA ARG A 111 21.70 -4.00 -9.46
C ARG A 111 20.68 -4.40 -10.55
N ARG A 112 20.70 -5.66 -11.03
CA ARG A 112 19.72 -6.20 -11.98
C ARG A 112 18.42 -6.70 -11.33
N ARG A 113 18.35 -6.75 -10.00
CA ARG A 113 17.17 -7.15 -9.21
C ARG A 113 16.67 -5.93 -8.44
N ASN A 114 15.37 -5.68 -8.50
CA ASN A 114 14.73 -4.70 -7.63
C ASN A 114 14.19 -5.40 -6.37
N LYS A 115 14.02 -4.63 -5.31
CA LYS A 115 13.50 -5.06 -4.00
C LYS A 115 12.05 -4.64 -3.78
N ILE A 116 11.37 -4.19 -4.83
CA ILE A 116 10.03 -3.61 -4.74
C ILE A 116 9.06 -4.59 -4.07
N GLY A 117 9.03 -5.85 -4.51
CA GLY A 117 8.16 -6.87 -3.90
C GLY A 117 8.47 -7.18 -2.43
N LEU A 118 9.67 -6.86 -1.93
CA LEU A 118 10.03 -7.00 -0.51
C LEU A 118 9.64 -5.78 0.33
N ASN A 119 9.36 -4.66 -0.33
CA ASN A 119 9.13 -3.35 0.26
C ASN A 119 7.78 -2.75 -0.18
N GLU A 120 6.88 -3.59 -0.66
CA GLU A 120 5.58 -3.22 -1.20
C GLU A 120 4.68 -2.55 -0.16
N ASP A 121 4.83 -2.93 1.11
CA ASP A 121 4.26 -2.27 2.28
C ASP A 121 4.58 -0.77 2.32
N SER A 122 5.80 -0.38 1.99
CA SER A 122 6.22 1.03 2.00
C SER A 122 5.62 1.82 0.84
N PHE A 123 5.47 1.19 -0.33
CA PHE A 123 4.74 1.81 -1.44
C PHE A 123 3.25 1.91 -1.14
N TYR A 124 2.69 0.99 -0.37
CA TYR A 124 1.33 1.14 0.12
C TYR A 124 1.16 2.42 0.97
N TYR A 125 2.05 2.66 1.94
CA TYR A 125 1.98 3.87 2.75
C TYR A 125 2.16 5.15 1.93
N LEU A 126 3.16 5.18 1.04
CA LEU A 126 3.45 6.35 0.21
C LEU A 126 2.33 6.63 -0.81
N CYS A 127 1.94 5.64 -1.59
CA CYS A 127 1.02 5.83 -2.72
C CYS A 127 -0.45 5.90 -2.27
N PHE A 128 -0.83 5.18 -1.22
CA PHE A 128 -2.22 5.07 -0.79
C PHE A 128 -2.48 5.74 0.54
N ALA A 129 -1.86 5.29 1.64
CA ALA A 129 -2.21 5.80 2.97
C ALA A 129 -2.00 7.31 3.12
N CYS A 130 -0.88 7.84 2.60
CA CYS A 130 -0.61 9.28 2.57
C CYS A 130 -1.61 10.02 1.65
N SER A 131 -1.86 9.48 0.44
CA SER A 131 -2.76 10.09 -0.54
C SER A 131 -4.21 10.14 -0.06
N PHE A 132 -4.72 9.05 0.54
CA PHE A 132 -6.07 9.01 1.13
C PHE A 132 -6.21 10.09 2.19
N LYS A 133 -5.21 10.25 3.06
CA LYS A 133 -5.26 11.23 4.12
C LYS A 133 -5.19 12.66 3.59
N ALA A 134 -4.28 12.93 2.65
CA ALA A 134 -4.19 14.22 1.98
C ALA A 134 -5.49 14.59 1.25
N TYR A 135 -6.10 13.61 0.57
CA TYR A 135 -7.40 13.75 -0.10
C TYR A 135 -8.53 14.06 0.90
N SER A 136 -8.61 13.31 2.01
CA SER A 136 -9.61 13.53 3.08
C SER A 136 -9.54 14.94 3.69
N GLN A 137 -8.37 15.55 3.66
CA GLN A 137 -8.09 16.89 4.17
C GLN A 137 -8.33 17.99 3.13
N ASN A 138 -8.76 17.63 1.91
CA ASN A 138 -8.86 18.53 0.76
C ASN A 138 -7.53 19.27 0.45
N ASN A 139 -6.39 18.65 0.76
CA ASN A 139 -5.07 19.26 0.58
C ASN A 139 -4.48 18.86 -0.78
N THR A 140 -4.95 19.53 -1.84
CA THR A 140 -4.52 19.27 -3.23
C THR A 140 -3.02 19.53 -3.43
N GLU A 141 -2.46 20.53 -2.74
CA GLU A 141 -1.02 20.83 -2.82
C GLU A 141 -0.19 19.65 -2.32
N LEU A 142 -0.51 19.14 -1.12
CA LEU A 142 0.14 17.95 -0.57
C LEU A 142 -0.03 16.72 -1.48
N LEU A 143 -1.23 16.54 -2.04
CA LEU A 143 -1.51 15.43 -2.94
C LEU A 143 -0.64 15.49 -4.21
N ASN A 144 -0.42 16.68 -4.77
CA ASN A 144 0.52 16.90 -5.86
C ASN A 144 1.97 16.63 -5.45
N ARG A 145 2.41 17.07 -4.25
CA ARG A 145 3.77 16.77 -3.74
C ARG A 145 4.04 15.28 -3.60
N LEU A 146 3.05 14.52 -3.11
CA LEU A 146 3.13 13.07 -3.02
C LEU A 146 3.24 12.44 -4.42
N HIS A 147 2.48 12.95 -5.38
CA HIS A 147 2.53 12.48 -6.76
C HIS A 147 3.88 12.73 -7.42
N GLU A 148 4.41 13.96 -7.33
CA GLU A 148 5.76 14.31 -7.77
C GLU A 148 6.80 13.34 -7.19
N LYS A 149 6.69 13.01 -5.89
CA LYS A 149 7.62 12.11 -5.22
C LYS A 149 7.59 10.69 -5.78
N VAL A 150 6.42 10.17 -6.13
CA VAL A 150 6.28 8.85 -6.76
C VAL A 150 6.88 8.86 -8.17
N LEU A 151 6.64 9.93 -8.94
CA LEU A 151 7.11 10.06 -10.32
C LEU A 151 8.64 10.09 -10.44
N GLU A 152 9.39 10.49 -9.39
CA GLU A 152 10.86 10.44 -9.36
C GLU A 152 11.46 9.07 -9.74
N LYS A 153 10.70 7.98 -9.55
CA LYS A 153 11.13 6.60 -9.79
C LYS A 153 10.15 5.81 -10.65
N GLU A 154 9.30 6.49 -11.41
CA GLU A 154 8.25 5.88 -12.25
C GLU A 154 8.77 4.74 -13.15
N ASP A 155 9.95 4.87 -13.74
CA ASP A 155 10.57 3.86 -14.60
C ASP A 155 10.68 2.47 -13.94
N TYR A 156 10.80 2.43 -12.61
CA TYR A 156 10.90 1.18 -11.85
C TYR A 156 9.53 0.54 -11.56
N PHE A 157 8.44 1.28 -11.76
CA PHE A 157 7.11 0.91 -11.27
C PHE A 157 6.17 0.41 -12.35
N GLN A 158 6.52 0.55 -13.64
CA GLN A 158 5.66 0.24 -14.78
C GLN A 158 5.09 -1.18 -14.79
N ASP A 159 5.81 -2.16 -14.23
CA ASP A 159 5.38 -3.56 -14.15
C ASP A 159 4.81 -3.96 -12.77
N GLN A 160 4.56 -2.98 -11.88
CA GLN A 160 4.09 -3.19 -10.51
C GLN A 160 2.59 -2.90 -10.40
N LEU A 161 1.85 -3.82 -9.78
CA LEU A 161 0.40 -3.70 -9.66
C LEU A 161 -0.02 -2.46 -8.88
N PHE A 162 0.69 -2.16 -7.77
CA PHE A 162 0.38 -1.00 -6.95
C PHE A 162 0.48 0.32 -7.74
N TYR A 163 1.35 0.38 -8.75
CA TYR A 163 1.55 1.59 -9.53
C TYR A 163 0.41 1.82 -10.51
N GLN A 164 -0.05 0.78 -11.22
CA GLN A 164 -1.25 0.90 -12.04
C GLN A 164 -2.48 1.30 -11.21
N LEU A 165 -2.64 0.69 -10.03
CA LEU A 165 -3.71 1.07 -9.12
C LEU A 165 -3.57 2.52 -8.63
N TYR A 166 -2.34 2.95 -8.34
CA TYR A 166 -2.05 4.32 -7.91
C TYR A 166 -2.36 5.34 -9.02
N THR A 167 -1.97 5.09 -10.27
CA THR A 167 -2.30 5.95 -11.42
C THR A 167 -3.80 6.03 -11.64
N ALA A 168 -4.53 4.92 -11.50
CA ALA A 168 -6.00 4.94 -11.54
C ALA A 168 -6.60 5.76 -10.38
N SER A 169 -6.04 5.62 -9.17
CA SER A 169 -6.42 6.42 -7.99
C SER A 169 -6.15 7.91 -8.21
N TRP A 170 -5.07 8.26 -8.91
CA TRP A 170 -4.75 9.63 -9.29
C TRP A 170 -5.81 10.23 -10.21
N ASN A 171 -6.28 9.47 -11.20
CA ASN A 171 -7.38 9.89 -12.08
C ASN A 171 -8.68 10.13 -11.28
N TRP A 172 -8.91 9.32 -10.25
CA TRP A 172 -10.02 9.55 -9.32
C TRP A 172 -9.89 10.87 -8.56
N TYR A 173 -8.74 11.12 -7.93
CA TYR A 173 -8.52 12.35 -7.16
C TYR A 173 -8.62 13.61 -8.02
N THR A 174 -8.09 13.56 -9.23
CA THR A 174 -8.05 14.69 -10.18
C THR A 174 -9.27 14.76 -11.10
N LYS A 175 -10.22 13.83 -10.95
CA LYS A 175 -11.45 13.73 -11.75
C LYS A 175 -11.20 13.67 -13.26
N GLN A 176 -10.13 12.98 -13.68
CA GLN A 176 -9.73 12.82 -15.08
C GLN A 176 -10.26 11.51 -15.70
N GLY A 177 -10.50 11.51 -17.01
CA GLY A 177 -10.87 10.31 -17.78
C GLY A 177 -12.12 9.60 -17.25
N ASP A 178 -12.07 8.27 -17.19
CA ASP A 178 -13.08 7.41 -16.56
C ASP A 178 -12.96 7.36 -15.03
N ARG A 179 -12.12 8.22 -14.44
CA ARG A 179 -11.75 8.22 -13.02
C ARG A 179 -11.07 6.93 -12.56
N GLY A 180 -10.44 6.19 -13.47
CA GLY A 180 -9.73 4.94 -13.18
C GLY A 180 -10.61 3.69 -13.11
N GLU A 181 -11.91 3.83 -13.40
CA GLU A 181 -12.92 2.78 -13.28
C GLU A 181 -12.55 1.47 -14.00
N ALA A 182 -12.07 1.54 -15.24
CA ALA A 182 -11.70 0.35 -16.00
C ALA A 182 -10.61 -0.47 -15.30
N VAL A 183 -9.59 0.21 -14.74
CA VAL A 183 -8.50 -0.45 -14.00
C VAL A 183 -9.02 -1.08 -12.72
N PHE A 184 -9.91 -0.39 -11.99
CA PHE A 184 -10.48 -0.93 -10.77
C PHE A 184 -11.36 -2.16 -11.03
N LEU A 185 -12.18 -2.14 -12.10
CA LEU A 185 -12.96 -3.29 -12.54
C LEU A 185 -12.07 -4.47 -12.92
N ASP A 186 -11.04 -4.23 -13.72
CA ASP A 186 -10.08 -5.27 -14.12
C ASP A 186 -9.38 -5.89 -12.91
N LEU A 187 -9.01 -5.09 -11.91
CA LEU A 187 -8.40 -5.60 -10.68
C LEU A 187 -9.39 -6.43 -9.85
N ALA A 188 -10.61 -5.93 -9.66
CA ALA A 188 -11.66 -6.62 -8.91
C ALA A 188 -12.01 -7.98 -9.54
N GLN A 189 -11.99 -8.06 -10.87
CA GLN A 189 -12.26 -9.29 -11.62
C GLN A 189 -11.03 -10.19 -11.82
N GLY A 190 -9.84 -9.75 -11.38
CA GLY A 190 -8.60 -10.51 -11.56
C GLY A 190 -8.11 -10.57 -13.01
N LEU A 191 -8.50 -9.60 -13.84
CA LEU A 191 -8.15 -9.50 -15.25
C LEU A 191 -6.81 -8.81 -15.49
N ILE A 192 -6.23 -8.15 -14.48
CA ILE A 192 -4.88 -7.57 -14.58
C ILE A 192 -3.83 -8.67 -14.72
N ARG A 193 -3.32 -8.84 -15.94
CA ARG A 193 -2.32 -9.86 -16.29
C ARG A 193 -0.91 -9.28 -16.26
N LYS A 194 0.06 -10.12 -15.89
CA LYS A 194 1.52 -9.87 -15.99
C LYS A 194 2.07 -8.76 -15.08
N MET A 195 1.31 -8.29 -14.09
CA MET A 195 1.80 -7.34 -13.09
C MET A 195 2.43 -8.05 -11.89
N LYS A 196 3.50 -7.48 -11.34
CA LYS A 196 4.15 -7.95 -10.12
C LYS A 196 3.41 -7.42 -8.89
N CYS A 197 3.10 -8.32 -7.98
CA CYS A 197 2.48 -8.03 -6.69
C CYS A 197 2.80 -9.18 -5.73
N SER A 198 3.07 -8.88 -4.47
CA SER A 198 3.08 -9.91 -3.44
C SER A 198 1.67 -10.43 -3.18
N ARG A 199 1.56 -11.72 -2.83
CA ARG A 199 0.26 -12.33 -2.52
C ARG A 199 -0.46 -11.65 -1.35
N GLN A 200 0.31 -11.13 -0.39
CA GLN A 200 -0.23 -10.43 0.79
C GLN A 200 -0.88 -9.10 0.42
N MET A 201 -0.31 -8.37 -0.54
CA MET A 201 -0.82 -7.06 -0.95
C MET A 201 -1.96 -7.13 -1.98
N LEU A 202 -2.06 -8.24 -2.72
CA LEU A 202 -3.08 -8.39 -3.76
C LEU A 202 -4.51 -8.21 -3.22
N ASP A 203 -4.83 -8.80 -2.08
CA ASP A 203 -6.16 -8.70 -1.48
C ASP A 203 -6.43 -7.28 -0.97
N ILE A 204 -5.42 -6.61 -0.41
CA ILE A 204 -5.51 -5.19 -0.01
C ILE A 204 -5.81 -4.32 -1.23
N TYR A 205 -5.11 -4.53 -2.35
CA TYR A 205 -5.31 -3.75 -3.57
C TYR A 205 -6.66 -3.98 -4.23
N ARG A 206 -7.19 -5.21 -4.18
CA ARG A 206 -8.56 -5.49 -4.61
C ARG A 206 -9.58 -4.75 -3.75
N ASN A 207 -9.37 -4.70 -2.45
CA ASN A 207 -10.25 -3.97 -1.54
C ASN A 207 -10.19 -2.45 -1.80
N ILE A 208 -9.00 -1.89 -2.07
CA ILE A 208 -8.84 -0.49 -2.47
C ILE A 208 -9.58 -0.22 -3.79
N ALA A 209 -9.44 -1.08 -4.80
CA ALA A 209 -10.17 -0.93 -6.05
C ALA A 209 -11.69 -1.01 -5.86
N ALA A 210 -12.17 -1.94 -5.02
CA ALA A 210 -13.59 -2.03 -4.68
C ALA A 210 -14.10 -0.77 -3.97
N ALA A 211 -13.29 -0.17 -3.09
CA ALA A 211 -13.61 1.11 -2.47
C ALA A 211 -13.74 2.21 -3.53
N PHE A 212 -12.75 2.39 -4.41
CA PHE A 212 -12.87 3.40 -5.47
C PHE A 212 -14.09 3.20 -6.37
N LEU A 213 -14.43 1.95 -6.74
CA LEU A 213 -15.65 1.65 -7.49
C LEU A 213 -16.92 2.03 -6.72
N ALA A 214 -16.96 1.83 -5.40
CA ALA A 214 -18.08 2.30 -4.58
C ALA A 214 -18.15 3.83 -4.54
N GLY A 215 -17.01 4.51 -4.48
CA GLY A 215 -16.94 5.97 -4.63
C GLY A 215 -17.51 6.43 -5.98
N ILE A 216 -17.12 5.77 -7.08
CA ILE A 216 -17.65 6.05 -8.43
C ILE A 216 -19.16 5.85 -8.47
N ALA A 217 -19.65 4.73 -7.92
CA ALA A 217 -21.07 4.42 -7.87
C ALA A 217 -21.85 5.48 -7.07
N GLN A 218 -21.32 5.90 -5.91
CA GLN A 218 -21.89 6.96 -5.09
C GLN A 218 -21.97 8.30 -5.84
N GLU A 219 -20.89 8.71 -6.52
CA GLU A 219 -20.86 9.99 -7.26
C GLU A 219 -21.78 10.00 -8.49
N ARG A 220 -22.06 8.83 -9.09
CA ARG A 220 -22.90 8.70 -10.29
C ARG A 220 -24.33 8.24 -10.00
N ASN A 221 -24.64 7.92 -8.74
CA ASN A 221 -25.87 7.25 -8.35
C ASN A 221 -26.13 5.95 -9.13
N ASP A 222 -25.07 5.16 -9.34
CA ASP A 222 -25.12 3.91 -10.11
C ASP A 222 -25.42 2.71 -9.21
N ALA A 223 -26.69 2.29 -9.20
CA ALA A 223 -27.16 1.20 -8.36
C ALA A 223 -26.57 -0.17 -8.76
N GLU A 224 -26.32 -0.40 -10.06
CA GLU A 224 -25.76 -1.67 -10.52
C GLU A 224 -24.32 -1.83 -10.05
N LEU A 225 -23.51 -0.78 -10.21
CA LEU A 225 -22.13 -0.80 -9.75
C LEU A 225 -22.07 -0.90 -8.22
N ALA A 226 -22.92 -0.17 -7.50
CA ALA A 226 -23.02 -0.24 -6.04
C ALA A 226 -23.29 -1.67 -5.56
N GLN A 227 -24.25 -2.37 -6.18
CA GLN A 227 -24.59 -3.75 -5.83
C GLN A 227 -23.41 -4.71 -6.07
N ARG A 228 -22.65 -4.51 -7.15
CA ARG A 228 -21.48 -5.36 -7.48
C ARG A 228 -20.37 -5.28 -6.43
N VAL A 229 -20.20 -4.12 -5.78
CA VAL A 229 -19.11 -3.87 -4.83
C VAL A 229 -19.55 -3.90 -3.36
N GLU A 230 -20.86 -4.01 -3.09
CA GLU A 230 -21.42 -4.03 -1.74
C GLU A 230 -20.76 -5.06 -0.81
N LYS A 231 -20.68 -6.32 -1.25
CA LYS A 231 -20.09 -7.40 -0.44
C LYS A 231 -18.61 -7.19 -0.13
N PRO A 232 -17.70 -6.95 -1.09
CA PRO A 232 -16.30 -6.71 -0.77
C PRO A 232 -16.11 -5.45 0.09
N VAL A 233 -16.83 -4.36 -0.19
CA VAL A 233 -16.71 -3.11 0.58
C VAL A 233 -17.20 -3.26 2.01
N SER A 234 -18.37 -3.85 2.23
CA SER A 234 -18.90 -4.11 3.59
C SER A 234 -18.00 -5.03 4.41
N SER A 235 -17.45 -6.08 3.78
CA SER A 235 -16.53 -6.99 4.46
C SER A 235 -15.24 -6.28 4.89
N TRP A 236 -14.77 -5.32 4.09
CA TRP A 236 -13.57 -4.56 4.41
C TRP A 236 -13.84 -3.42 5.41
N ALA A 237 -15.00 -2.78 5.33
CA ALA A 237 -15.46 -1.75 6.27
C ALA A 237 -15.49 -2.24 7.72
N ALA A 238 -15.80 -3.53 7.92
CA ALA A 238 -15.77 -4.17 9.24
C ALA A 238 -14.36 -4.27 9.86
N THR A 239 -13.30 -4.04 9.07
CA THR A 239 -11.92 -3.97 9.58
C THR A 239 -11.56 -2.53 9.93
N GLU A 240 -10.71 -2.33 10.96
CA GLU A 240 -10.25 -0.98 11.35
C GLU A 240 -9.58 -0.23 10.19
N MET A 241 -8.74 -0.93 9.42
CA MET A 241 -8.05 -0.38 8.25
C MET A 241 -9.04 0.04 7.16
N GLY A 242 -9.96 -0.85 6.77
CA GLY A 242 -10.92 -0.58 5.69
C GLY A 242 -11.91 0.52 6.06
N GLY A 243 -12.44 0.51 7.29
CA GLY A 243 -13.33 1.56 7.77
C GLY A 243 -12.66 2.94 7.80
N ASN A 244 -11.38 3.02 8.19
CA ASN A 244 -10.63 4.29 8.16
C ASN A 244 -10.39 4.78 6.73
N ILE A 245 -10.04 3.89 5.79
CA ILE A 245 -9.81 4.25 4.38
C ILE A 245 -11.10 4.73 3.70
N LEU A 246 -12.21 4.00 3.89
CA LEU A 246 -13.51 4.42 3.33
C LEU A 246 -13.93 5.79 3.84
N ARG A 247 -13.71 6.06 5.13
CA ARG A 247 -13.95 7.38 5.74
C ARG A 247 -13.05 8.46 5.13
N ASP A 248 -11.76 8.20 4.99
CA ASP A 248 -10.82 9.14 4.38
C ASP A 248 -11.15 9.40 2.89
N LEU A 249 -11.72 8.43 2.19
CA LEU A 249 -12.20 8.59 0.81
C LEU A 249 -13.60 9.23 0.69
N GLY A 250 -14.30 9.46 1.81
CA GLY A 250 -15.67 10.00 1.81
C GLY A 250 -16.73 9.03 1.27
N ILE A 251 -16.47 7.71 1.35
CA ILE A 251 -17.33 6.66 0.82
C ILE A 251 -18.21 6.14 1.95
N HIS A 252 -19.52 6.25 1.77
CA HIS A 252 -20.50 5.76 2.75
C HIS A 252 -20.80 4.28 2.51
N GLU A 253 -21.18 3.55 3.56
CA GLU A 253 -21.57 2.14 3.41
C GLU A 253 -22.73 2.01 2.41
N VAL A 254 -22.62 1.04 1.51
CA VAL A 254 -23.58 0.83 0.40
C VAL A 254 -25.01 0.56 0.89
N SER A 255 -25.18 0.06 2.12
CA SER A 255 -26.47 -0.08 2.79
C SER A 255 -27.23 1.26 2.94
N GLN A 256 -26.52 2.39 3.02
CA GLN A 256 -27.10 3.73 3.02
C GLN A 256 -27.44 4.25 1.61
N LEU A 257 -26.77 3.76 0.56
CA LEU A 257 -27.08 4.11 -0.85
C LEU A 257 -28.43 3.53 -1.30
N GLN A 258 -28.86 2.39 -0.74
CA GLN A 258 -30.22 1.87 -0.95
C GLN A 258 -31.31 2.74 -0.30
N SER A 259 -30.97 3.62 0.65
CA SER A 259 -31.94 4.56 1.22
C SER A 259 -32.19 5.78 0.31
N TRP A 260 -31.28 6.08 -0.61
CA TRP A 260 -31.39 7.19 -1.56
C TRP A 260 -32.20 6.85 -2.82
N SER A 261 -32.47 5.55 -3.04
CA SER A 261 -33.19 5.04 -4.21
C SER A 261 -34.66 4.69 -3.92
N LYS A 262 -35.16 4.95 -2.71
CA LYS A 262 -36.61 5.00 -2.49
C LYS A 262 -37.12 6.40 -2.83
N PRO A 263 -37.94 6.58 -3.87
CA PRO A 263 -38.76 7.77 -3.95
C PRO A 263 -39.62 7.83 -2.68
N GLU A 264 -39.66 9.00 -2.04
CA GLU A 264 -40.73 9.37 -1.11
C GLU A 264 -42.03 9.43 -1.93
N ASP A 265 -42.59 8.28 -2.27
CA ASP A 265 -43.92 8.20 -2.84
C ASP A 265 -44.94 8.23 -1.70
N ALA A 266 -45.62 9.38 -1.64
CA ALA A 266 -47.06 9.51 -1.38
C ALA A 266 -47.59 8.87 -0.09
N GLU A 267 -47.58 9.64 1.00
CA GLU A 267 -48.66 9.49 1.99
C GLU A 267 -49.95 10.02 1.36
N GLU A 268 -50.79 9.04 1.01
CA GLU A 268 -52.15 9.15 0.52
C GLU A 268 -53.00 10.11 1.35
N GLU A 269 -53.70 11.02 0.66
CA GLU A 269 -54.90 11.68 1.16
C GLU A 269 -55.88 10.61 1.67
N LYS A 270 -56.18 10.63 2.97
CA LYS A 270 -57.33 9.90 3.51
C LYS A 270 -58.62 10.64 3.16
N PRO A 271 -59.65 9.96 2.61
CA PRO A 271 -60.98 10.53 2.50
C PRO A 271 -61.64 10.63 3.89
N GLU A 272 -62.43 11.69 4.04
CA GLU A 272 -63.26 12.01 5.21
C GLU A 272 -64.30 10.90 5.52
N GLU A 273 -64.45 10.58 6.82
CA GLU A 273 -65.70 10.15 7.46
C GLU A 273 -65.87 10.87 8.80
#